data_AF-A0A8E0RXM1-F1
#
_entry.id   AF-A0A8E0RXM1-F1
#
_cell.length_a   1.000
_cell.length_b   1.000
_cell.length_c   1.000
_cell.angle_alpha   90.00
_cell.angle_beta   90.00
_cell.angle_gamma   90.00
#
_symmetry.space_group_name_H-M   'P 1'
#
loop_
_entity.id
_entity.type
_entity.pdbx_description
1 polymer ?
#
loop_
_entity_poly.entity_id
_entity_poly.type
_entity_poly.pdbx_seq_one_letter_code
_entity_poly.pdbx_strand_id
1 'polypeptide(L)'
;MWQGEIPAQRLPSITDIQSSLSRAGDKPKSFVGSRQWIGSLELSFCIDEMYGIQCRLLPVAQGSQMTSTAAAILSQHFASGGGPVMVGGGQLAHTIIGVQVPDTSIHDLKSSPTRYLILDPHYTGPMGNLKQILDKGWCGWKDESFWKTTVHYNLCFLPPINTSSKLFDLVPTTESLQKLLTSLQKDIENGVLDDLNQMLTHFTAKVISPGEFQHVSEYVLEYIWEKLHSGHWKNVHHCWRIAYAFIRILRGLYVLVHESDALSSHIPLKLALVEFDYSLLLGYPILDSLATRLASATHELIEDVHSEGLKAKRPKLDDPMDISPVGLDAFDLGSRPIFSLQRIDRPSLERFFQLMVLGKPFIVTGAMEFWPACLSSSDRRWSVESWQRRAGNRTVPIEIGSRYTDENWGQELMTINEFVDRYMTIPIESNEGENRQLGYLAQHQLFLQIPELGEDVFTPDYCMVTGKEECVEVTVDSNVWFGPAGTVSPLHHDSDRSNLLAQVRGCKYVILYTADQTTAVYPHTDQMLCNTSQVDAEHPDLLRFPDFNDAKGFHGVLGPCEMLYIPPRCWHYIRALSASMSVNFWWDVSDEFIPPWPVSN
;
A
#
# COMPACT_ATOMS: atom_id res chain seq x y z
N MET A 1 -11.80 -5.03 11.36
CA MET A 1 -12.90 -4.87 10.40
C MET A 1 -14.01 -4.14 11.14
N TRP A 2 -14.14 -2.83 10.97
CA TRP A 2 -15.15 -2.01 11.66
C TRP A 2 -15.91 -1.24 10.57
N GLN A 3 -17.24 -1.27 10.60
CA GLN A 3 -18.12 -0.72 9.55
C GLN A 3 -18.75 0.59 9.99
N GLY A 4 -18.67 1.61 9.12
CA GLY A 4 -19.72 2.62 8.90
C GLY A 4 -19.60 3.93 9.68
N GLU A 5 -19.36 5.04 8.98
CA GLU A 5 -19.92 6.34 9.37
C GLU A 5 -21.44 6.33 9.14
N ILE A 6 -22.19 7.04 9.98
CA ILE A 6 -23.65 7.14 9.87
C ILE A 6 -24.00 8.60 9.63
N PRO A 7 -24.72 8.93 8.54
CA PRO A 7 -25.17 10.29 8.29
C PRO A 7 -26.05 10.77 9.44
N ALA A 8 -25.99 12.08 9.77
CA ALA A 8 -26.67 12.65 10.92
C ALA A 8 -28.18 12.37 10.92
N GLN A 9 -28.59 11.33 11.66
CA GLN A 9 -29.98 11.02 11.92
C GLN A 9 -30.49 11.85 13.11
N ARG A 10 -31.81 11.98 13.21
CA ARG A 10 -32.45 12.52 14.41
C ARG A 10 -31.97 11.74 15.64
N LEU A 11 -31.57 12.45 16.70
CA LEU A 11 -31.23 11.83 17.98
C LEU A 11 -32.36 10.91 18.45
N PRO A 12 -32.05 9.66 18.84
CA PRO A 12 -33.06 8.68 19.20
C PRO A 12 -33.79 9.14 20.47
N SER A 13 -35.12 8.98 20.47
CA SER A 13 -35.92 9.22 21.67
C SER A 13 -35.70 8.11 22.70
N ILE A 14 -36.07 8.36 23.95
CA ILE A 14 -36.08 7.32 24.99
C ILE A 14 -36.89 6.09 24.55
N THR A 15 -38.00 6.31 23.84
CA THR A 15 -38.85 5.21 23.34
C THR A 15 -38.12 4.40 22.27
N ASP A 16 -37.32 5.04 21.41
CA ASP A 16 -36.54 4.37 20.38
C ASP A 16 -35.47 3.47 20.99
N ILE A 17 -34.74 3.97 22.00
CA ILE A 17 -33.73 3.22 22.76
C ILE A 17 -34.36 2.04 23.51
N GLN A 18 -35.52 2.23 24.15
CA GLN A 18 -36.20 1.13 24.84
C GLN A 18 -36.74 0.08 23.87
N SER A 19 -37.20 0.52 22.69
CA SER A 19 -37.72 -0.36 21.65
C SER A 19 -36.61 -1.16 20.98
N SER A 20 -35.43 -0.58 20.76
CA SER A 20 -34.27 -1.28 20.19
C SER A 20 -33.84 -2.45 21.07
N LEU A 21 -33.76 -2.27 22.38
CA LEU A 21 -33.48 -3.35 23.32
C LEU A 21 -34.53 -4.46 23.31
N SER A 22 -35.80 -4.11 23.11
CA SER A 22 -36.85 -5.12 22.96
C SER A 22 -36.78 -5.85 21.61
N ARG A 23 -36.37 -5.17 20.53
CA ARG A 23 -36.18 -5.79 19.21
C ARG A 23 -34.93 -6.68 19.15
N ALA A 24 -33.85 -6.25 19.81
CA ALA A 24 -32.62 -7.02 19.96
C ALA A 24 -32.77 -8.26 20.87
N GLY A 25 -33.91 -8.40 21.56
CA GLY A 25 -34.22 -9.54 22.41
C GLY A 25 -33.61 -9.48 23.82
N ASP A 26 -32.96 -8.38 24.20
CA ASP A 26 -32.38 -8.19 25.53
C ASP A 26 -33.44 -7.93 26.62
N LYS A 27 -34.48 -7.13 26.29
CA LYS A 27 -35.55 -6.75 27.24
C LYS A 27 -36.94 -7.18 26.75
N PRO A 28 -37.90 -7.46 27.66
CA PRO A 28 -39.28 -7.76 27.28
C PRO A 28 -40.01 -6.51 26.76
N LYS A 29 -41.09 -6.68 25.99
CA LYS A 29 -41.91 -5.56 25.48
C LYS A 29 -42.44 -4.61 26.56
N SER A 30 -42.62 -5.09 27.79
CA SER A 30 -43.03 -4.29 28.95
C SER A 30 -41.95 -3.28 29.41
N PHE A 31 -40.72 -3.37 28.88
CA PHE A 31 -39.65 -2.42 29.15
C PHE A 31 -39.89 -1.06 28.47
N VAL A 32 -40.60 -1.04 27.34
CA VAL A 32 -40.94 0.19 26.62
C VAL A 32 -41.91 1.03 27.46
N GLY A 33 -41.52 2.28 27.74
CA GLY A 33 -42.21 3.19 28.65
C GLY A 33 -41.83 3.02 30.12
N SER A 34 -40.92 2.11 30.46
CA SER A 34 -40.44 1.92 31.84
C SER A 34 -39.43 2.99 32.26
N ARG A 35 -39.08 3.00 33.56
CA ARG A 35 -38.01 3.83 34.15
C ARG A 35 -36.82 2.98 34.62
N GLN A 36 -36.68 1.78 34.08
CA GLN A 36 -35.59 0.89 34.44
C GLN A 36 -34.27 1.37 33.82
N TRP A 37 -33.17 1.19 34.56
CA TRP A 37 -31.83 1.59 34.13
C TRP A 37 -31.26 0.64 33.07
N ILE A 38 -30.43 1.18 32.19
CA ILE A 38 -29.61 0.43 31.23
C ILE A 38 -28.14 0.76 31.48
N GLY A 39 -27.24 -0.19 31.22
CA GLY A 39 -25.80 -0.02 31.35
C GLY A 39 -25.08 0.08 30.01
N SER A 40 -23.75 0.11 30.06
CA SER A 40 -22.89 0.15 28.88
C SER A 40 -23.01 -1.09 27.98
N LEU A 41 -23.44 -2.23 28.54
CA LEU A 41 -23.74 -3.44 27.76
C LEU A 41 -24.99 -3.23 26.92
N GLU A 42 -26.12 -2.87 27.54
CA GLU A 42 -27.34 -2.55 26.81
C GLU A 42 -27.13 -1.42 25.79
N LEU A 43 -26.29 -0.42 26.11
CA LEU A 43 -25.92 0.61 25.16
C LEU A 43 -25.27 0.02 23.90
N SER A 44 -24.39 -0.98 24.03
CA SER A 44 -23.78 -1.63 22.86
C SER A 44 -24.81 -2.32 21.97
N PHE A 45 -25.85 -2.95 22.54
CA PHE A 45 -26.96 -3.52 21.77
C PHE A 45 -27.82 -2.46 21.09
N CYS A 46 -28.06 -1.33 21.76
CA CYS A 46 -28.79 -0.21 21.17
C CYS A 46 -28.03 0.32 19.94
N ILE A 47 -26.72 0.48 20.06
CA ILE A 47 -25.87 1.02 19.00
C ILE A 47 -25.78 0.02 17.84
N ASP A 48 -25.59 -1.27 18.10
CA ASP A 48 -25.60 -2.27 17.04
C ASP A 48 -26.96 -2.34 16.32
N GLU A 49 -28.08 -2.36 17.06
CA GLU A 49 -29.41 -2.51 16.45
C GLU A 49 -29.87 -1.28 15.66
N MET A 50 -29.64 -0.07 16.20
CA MET A 50 -30.11 1.16 15.56
C MET A 50 -29.19 1.63 14.45
N TYR A 51 -27.91 1.28 14.52
CA TYR A 51 -26.85 1.90 13.74
C TYR A 51 -25.93 0.90 13.02
N GLY A 52 -26.00 -0.39 13.33
CA GLY A 52 -25.10 -1.41 12.75
C GLY A 52 -23.65 -1.28 13.23
N ILE A 53 -23.42 -0.56 14.32
CA ILE A 53 -22.07 -0.29 14.85
C ILE A 53 -21.77 -1.25 16.00
N GLN A 54 -20.75 -2.09 15.80
CA GLN A 54 -20.26 -2.97 16.85
C GLN A 54 -19.33 -2.21 17.81
N CYS A 55 -19.65 -2.26 19.10
CA CYS A 55 -18.84 -1.66 20.15
C CYS A 55 -17.90 -2.69 20.79
N ARG A 56 -16.72 -2.25 21.22
CA ARG A 56 -15.83 -3.07 22.07
C ARG A 56 -16.16 -2.83 23.54
N LEU A 57 -16.44 -3.90 24.27
CA LEU A 57 -16.63 -3.84 25.71
C LEU A 57 -15.35 -4.24 26.45
N LEU A 58 -14.97 -3.47 27.47
CA LEU A 58 -13.91 -3.81 28.41
C LEU A 58 -14.51 -3.93 29.82
N PRO A 59 -14.68 -5.15 30.34
CA PRO A 59 -15.07 -5.34 31.72
C PRO A 59 -13.89 -5.09 32.66
N VAL A 60 -14.14 -4.35 33.73
CA VAL A 60 -13.22 -4.11 34.84
C VAL A 60 -13.88 -4.65 36.10
N ALA A 61 -13.30 -5.75 36.63
CA ALA A 61 -13.92 -6.52 37.71
C ALA A 61 -14.14 -5.71 38.99
N GLN A 62 -13.22 -4.81 39.31
CA GLN A 62 -13.24 -3.94 40.49
C GLN A 62 -12.68 -2.57 40.14
N GLY A 63 -13.29 -1.49 40.63
CA GLY A 63 -12.82 -0.12 40.37
C GLY A 63 -11.38 0.13 40.81
N SER A 64 -10.87 -0.61 41.80
CA SER A 64 -9.45 -0.58 42.19
C SER A 64 -8.49 -1.00 41.06
N GLN A 65 -8.98 -1.73 40.06
CA GLN A 65 -8.23 -2.21 38.91
C GLN A 65 -8.38 -1.32 37.67
N MET A 66 -9.15 -0.23 37.75
CA MET A 66 -9.45 0.63 36.59
C MET A 66 -8.17 1.11 35.90
N THR A 67 -7.20 1.61 36.66
CA THR A 67 -5.92 2.08 36.10
C THR A 67 -5.13 0.96 35.46
N SER A 68 -4.92 -0.15 36.16
CA SER A 68 -4.11 -1.26 35.64
C SER A 68 -4.71 -1.93 34.40
N THR A 69 -6.05 -1.89 34.25
CA THR A 69 -6.75 -2.60 33.18
C THR A 69 -7.12 -1.69 32.01
N ALA A 70 -7.58 -0.46 32.27
CA ALA A 70 -8.16 0.40 31.24
C ALA A 70 -7.25 1.53 30.76
N ALA A 71 -6.29 2.01 31.57
CA ALA A 71 -5.57 3.26 31.25
C ALA A 71 -4.78 3.18 29.92
N ALA A 72 -4.04 2.10 29.70
CA ALA A 72 -3.29 1.90 28.45
C ALA A 72 -4.21 1.75 27.22
N ILE A 73 -5.33 1.03 27.38
CA ILE A 73 -6.32 0.82 26.32
C ILE A 73 -7.02 2.14 25.95
N LEU A 74 -7.40 2.93 26.96
CA LEU A 74 -7.95 4.27 26.78
C LEU A 74 -6.95 5.19 26.07
N SER A 75 -5.67 5.13 26.46
CA SER A 75 -4.62 5.93 25.83
C SER A 75 -4.48 5.59 24.34
N GLN A 76 -4.42 4.30 24.01
CA GLN A 76 -4.35 3.83 22.63
C GLN A 76 -5.61 4.22 21.84
N HIS A 77 -6.79 4.06 22.45
CA HIS A 77 -8.09 4.39 21.85
C HIS A 77 -8.14 5.87 21.44
N PHE A 78 -7.88 6.79 22.36
CA PHE A 78 -7.90 8.22 22.05
C PHE A 78 -6.79 8.63 21.08
N ALA A 79 -5.59 8.03 21.17
CA ALA A 79 -4.51 8.27 20.20
C ALA A 79 -4.87 7.82 18.77
N SER A 80 -5.73 6.81 18.64
CA SER A 80 -6.22 6.32 17.34
C SER A 80 -7.45 7.07 16.78
N GLY A 81 -7.81 8.24 17.33
CA GLY A 81 -9.02 8.98 16.94
C GLY A 81 -10.32 8.43 17.52
N GLY A 82 -10.23 7.63 18.59
CA GLY A 82 -11.37 7.07 19.30
C GLY A 82 -12.25 8.13 19.96
N GLY A 83 -13.57 7.99 19.82
CA GLY A 83 -14.55 8.89 20.44
C GLY A 83 -14.77 8.67 21.94
N PRO A 84 -15.74 9.38 22.56
CA PRO A 84 -16.08 9.23 23.97
C PRO A 84 -16.36 7.78 24.40
N VAL A 85 -15.88 7.38 25.58
CA VAL A 85 -16.04 6.02 26.12
C VAL A 85 -17.08 6.03 27.25
N MET A 86 -18.14 5.24 27.10
CA MET A 86 -19.24 5.18 28.06
C MET A 86 -18.98 4.15 29.15
N VAL A 87 -19.06 4.55 30.41
CA VAL A 87 -18.75 3.71 31.57
C VAL A 87 -19.99 3.49 32.42
N GLY A 88 -20.34 2.23 32.63
CA GLY A 88 -21.47 1.81 33.44
C GLY A 88 -21.02 0.88 34.57
N GLY A 89 -21.39 1.18 35.81
CA GLY A 89 -21.05 0.33 36.96
C GLY A 89 -21.69 0.79 38.27
N GLY A 90 -22.27 -0.14 39.04
CA GLY A 90 -22.80 0.16 40.38
C GLY A 90 -23.86 1.27 40.44
N GLN A 91 -24.78 1.32 39.46
CA GLN A 91 -25.77 2.39 39.24
C GLN A 91 -25.17 3.79 38.95
N LEU A 92 -23.91 3.84 38.51
CA LEU A 92 -23.25 5.04 38.03
C LEU A 92 -23.11 4.98 36.51
N ALA A 93 -23.23 6.14 35.87
CA ALA A 93 -22.97 6.35 34.45
C ALA A 93 -22.05 7.57 34.29
N HIS A 94 -20.90 7.35 33.66
CA HIS A 94 -19.90 8.38 33.38
C HIS A 94 -19.40 8.24 31.95
N THR A 95 -18.91 9.33 31.39
CA THR A 95 -18.27 9.32 30.07
C THR A 95 -16.81 9.74 30.24
N ILE A 96 -15.88 8.90 29.77
CA ILE A 96 -14.47 9.26 29.69
C ILE A 96 -14.24 9.89 28.32
N ILE A 97 -13.68 11.09 28.29
CA ILE A 97 -13.34 11.82 27.06
C ILE A 97 -11.83 12.09 26.94
N GLY A 98 -11.03 11.59 27.87
CA GLY A 98 -9.57 11.68 27.83
C GLY A 98 -8.94 10.94 29.00
N VAL A 99 -7.68 10.55 28.83
CA VAL A 99 -6.86 9.93 29.88
C VAL A 99 -5.47 10.56 29.87
N GLN A 100 -4.91 10.74 31.05
CA GLN A 100 -3.50 11.08 31.23
C GLN A 100 -2.82 9.88 31.86
N VAL A 101 -1.82 9.32 31.17
CA VAL A 101 -0.97 8.24 31.66
C VAL A 101 0.44 8.76 31.95
N PRO A 102 1.15 8.23 32.97
CA PRO A 102 2.53 8.62 33.25
C PRO A 102 3.47 8.26 32.10
N ASP A 103 4.38 9.16 31.75
CA ASP A 103 5.43 8.90 30.75
C ASP A 103 6.53 8.02 31.37
N THR A 104 6.68 6.79 30.86
CA THR A 104 7.67 5.82 31.34
C THR A 104 9.08 6.03 30.75
N SER A 105 9.27 7.01 29.85
CA SER A 105 10.55 7.28 29.18
C SER A 105 11.45 8.29 29.92
N ILE A 106 10.92 8.96 30.95
CA ILE A 106 11.63 10.03 31.68
C ILE A 106 11.95 9.55 33.10
N HIS A 107 13.25 9.35 33.39
CA HIS A 107 13.76 8.82 34.65
C HIS A 107 13.77 9.82 35.84
N ASP A 108 13.07 10.95 35.74
CA ASP A 108 13.14 12.02 36.76
C ASP A 108 11.85 12.20 37.57
N LEU A 109 12.03 12.33 38.89
CA LEU A 109 11.00 12.25 39.92
C LEU A 109 9.97 13.39 39.86
N LYS A 110 8.78 13.08 39.33
CA LYS A 110 7.43 13.33 39.89
C LYS A 110 6.43 12.75 38.89
N SER A 111 6.22 11.43 38.91
CA SER A 111 5.25 10.76 38.03
C SER A 111 3.88 11.43 38.22
N SER A 112 3.39 12.12 37.19
CA SER A 112 2.02 12.64 37.23
C SER A 112 1.08 11.43 37.34
N PRO A 113 0.15 11.40 38.31
CA PRO A 113 -0.72 10.25 38.51
C PRO A 113 -1.61 10.03 37.29
N THR A 114 -2.14 8.81 37.12
CA THR A 114 -3.14 8.54 36.09
C THR A 114 -4.39 9.34 36.39
N ARG A 115 -4.87 10.11 35.42
CA ARG A 115 -6.10 10.92 35.55
C ARG A 115 -7.03 10.67 34.39
N TYR A 116 -8.33 10.80 34.65
CA TYR A 116 -9.39 10.60 33.68
C TYR A 116 -10.16 11.90 33.51
N LEU A 117 -10.36 12.34 32.27
CA LEU A 117 -11.23 13.46 31.98
C LEU A 117 -12.66 12.94 31.91
N ILE A 118 -13.44 13.22 32.96
CA ILE A 118 -14.79 12.71 33.12
C ILE A 118 -15.80 13.78 32.74
N LEU A 119 -16.75 13.40 31.88
CA LEU A 119 -17.97 14.11 31.57
C LEU A 119 -19.16 13.38 32.22
N ASP A 120 -19.94 14.10 33.02
CA ASP A 120 -21.17 13.57 33.62
C ASP A 120 -22.36 13.83 32.69
N PRO A 121 -23.01 12.77 32.17
CA PRO A 121 -24.09 12.90 31.20
C PRO A 121 -25.41 13.45 31.79
N HIS A 122 -25.51 13.67 33.10
CA HIS A 122 -26.74 14.11 33.77
C HIS A 122 -26.85 15.63 33.93
N TYR A 123 -25.98 16.43 33.32
CA TYR A 123 -26.08 17.89 33.40
C TYR A 123 -27.39 18.38 32.78
N THR A 124 -28.28 18.95 33.61
CA THR A 124 -29.56 19.54 33.19
C THR A 124 -29.56 21.07 33.24
N GLY A 125 -28.38 21.70 33.33
CA GLY A 125 -28.28 23.16 33.38
C GLY A 125 -28.40 23.81 32.00
N PRO A 126 -28.47 25.16 31.94
CA PRO A 126 -28.58 25.88 30.67
C PRO A 126 -27.34 25.66 29.79
N MET A 127 -27.56 25.64 28.46
CA MET A 127 -26.49 25.52 27.47
C MET A 127 -25.47 26.65 27.62
N GLY A 128 -24.18 26.33 27.46
CA GLY A 128 -23.09 27.31 27.44
C GLY A 128 -22.66 27.87 28.80
N ASN A 129 -23.24 27.43 29.92
CA ASN A 129 -22.82 27.89 31.26
C ASN A 129 -21.55 27.16 31.75
N LEU A 130 -20.43 27.50 31.13
CA LEU A 130 -19.11 26.92 31.41
C LEU A 130 -18.72 27.02 32.89
N LYS A 131 -19.01 28.16 33.52
CA LYS A 131 -18.69 28.38 34.94
C LYS A 131 -19.37 27.32 35.82
N GLN A 132 -20.67 27.07 35.62
CA GLN A 132 -21.38 26.06 36.38
C GLN A 132 -20.88 24.63 36.08
N ILE A 133 -20.57 24.32 34.82
CA ILE A 133 -20.07 23.01 34.39
C ILE A 133 -18.74 22.70 35.09
N LEU A 134 -17.82 23.65 35.10
CA LEU A 134 -16.49 23.50 35.69
C LEU A 134 -16.52 23.56 37.22
N ASP A 135 -17.17 24.58 37.81
CA ASP A 135 -17.19 24.79 39.27
C ASP A 135 -17.87 23.63 40.02
N LYS A 136 -18.89 23.00 39.40
CA LYS A 136 -19.60 21.85 39.97
C LYS A 136 -19.06 20.50 39.50
N GLY A 137 -18.01 20.49 38.68
CA GLY A 137 -17.31 19.28 38.28
C GLY A 137 -18.09 18.34 37.35
N TRP A 138 -19.02 18.87 36.55
CA TRP A 138 -19.76 18.14 35.51
C TRP A 138 -18.86 17.72 34.35
N CYS A 139 -17.76 18.44 34.12
CA CYS A 139 -16.66 18.04 33.26
C CYS A 139 -15.35 18.39 33.96
N GLY A 140 -14.43 17.43 34.10
CA GLY A 140 -13.12 17.72 34.69
C GLY A 140 -12.26 16.48 34.94
N TRP A 141 -10.98 16.75 35.21
CA TRP A 141 -10.01 15.71 35.54
C TRP A 141 -10.28 15.09 36.91
N LYS A 142 -10.28 13.77 36.96
CA LYS A 142 -10.49 12.96 38.17
C LYS A 142 -9.31 12.01 38.33
N ASP A 143 -8.83 11.90 39.56
CA ASP A 143 -7.76 10.96 39.91
C ASP A 143 -8.32 9.55 40.13
N GLU A 144 -7.44 8.57 40.35
CA GLU A 144 -7.79 7.16 40.53
C GLU A 144 -8.79 6.89 41.66
N SER A 145 -8.80 7.75 42.69
CA SER A 145 -9.72 7.69 43.83
C SER A 145 -11.19 7.95 43.46
N PHE A 146 -11.45 8.41 42.23
CA PHE A 146 -12.80 8.60 41.71
C PHE A 146 -13.57 7.28 41.55
N TRP A 147 -12.89 6.19 41.23
CA TRP A 147 -13.52 4.90 41.00
C TRP A 147 -13.83 4.20 42.32
N LYS A 148 -15.07 3.71 42.49
CA LYS A 148 -15.45 2.96 43.68
C LYS A 148 -14.78 1.60 43.66
N THR A 149 -13.97 1.31 44.67
CA THR A 149 -13.03 0.18 44.68
C THR A 149 -13.69 -1.19 44.46
N THR A 150 -14.86 -1.44 45.02
CA THR A 150 -15.55 -2.73 44.97
C THR A 150 -16.59 -2.86 43.86
N VAL A 151 -16.73 -1.83 43.02
CA VAL A 151 -17.74 -1.79 41.96
C VAL A 151 -17.17 -2.36 40.66
N HIS A 152 -17.95 -3.19 40.00
CA HIS A 152 -17.68 -3.65 38.64
C HIS A 152 -18.05 -2.55 37.62
N TYR A 153 -17.19 -2.31 36.64
CA TYR A 153 -17.40 -1.35 35.57
C TYR A 153 -17.32 -2.02 34.19
N ASN A 154 -18.17 -1.58 33.26
CA ASN A 154 -18.08 -1.89 31.84
C ASN A 154 -17.80 -0.61 31.07
N LEU A 155 -16.71 -0.59 30.32
CA LEU A 155 -16.39 0.48 29.39
C LEU A 155 -16.83 0.05 28.00
N CYS A 156 -17.64 0.88 27.34
CA CYS A 156 -18.10 0.68 25.97
C CYS A 156 -17.36 1.66 25.06
N PHE A 157 -16.50 1.09 24.22
CA PHE A 157 -15.68 1.78 23.23
C PHE A 157 -16.42 1.74 21.90
N LEU A 158 -16.67 2.93 21.36
CA LEU A 158 -17.07 3.09 19.97
C LEU A 158 -15.86 2.78 19.06
N PRO A 159 -16.08 2.29 17.83
CA PRO A 159 -14.98 2.25 16.86
C PRO A 159 -14.43 3.67 16.64
N PRO A 160 -13.12 3.80 16.33
CA PRO A 160 -12.58 5.08 15.92
C PRO A 160 -13.36 5.59 14.71
N ILE A 161 -13.67 6.88 14.73
CA ILE A 161 -14.35 7.52 13.61
C ILE A 161 -13.32 7.54 12.48
N ASN A 162 -13.59 6.86 11.37
CA ASN A 162 -12.77 6.95 10.16
C ASN A 162 -13.14 8.26 9.43
N THR A 163 -13.12 9.38 10.15
CA THR A 163 -13.26 10.68 9.52
C THR A 163 -11.94 11.01 8.84
N SER A 164 -12.02 11.86 7.83
CA SER A 164 -10.96 12.64 7.19
C SER A 164 -9.88 13.26 8.11
N SER A 165 -9.91 13.07 9.43
CA SER A 165 -8.90 13.55 10.38
C SER A 165 -7.50 13.02 10.07
N LYS A 166 -7.36 11.75 9.66
CA LYS A 166 -6.04 11.20 9.27
C LYS A 166 -5.37 12.01 8.16
N LEU A 167 -6.15 12.46 7.17
CA LEU A 167 -5.60 13.23 6.04
C LEU A 167 -5.16 14.62 6.50
N PHE A 168 -5.98 15.30 7.31
CA PHE A 168 -5.65 16.65 7.79
C PHE A 168 -4.54 16.66 8.85
N ASP A 169 -4.40 15.60 9.63
CA ASP A 169 -3.29 15.40 10.58
C ASP A 169 -1.93 15.25 9.87
N LEU A 170 -1.95 14.84 8.59
CA LEU A 170 -0.75 14.74 7.76
C LEU A 170 -0.33 16.09 7.15
N VAL A 171 -1.16 17.13 7.22
CA VAL A 171 -0.83 18.44 6.63
C VAL A 171 0.36 19.04 7.37
N PRO A 172 1.50 19.24 6.70
CA PRO A 172 2.71 19.75 7.34
C PRO A 172 2.53 21.21 7.77
N THR A 173 3.20 21.61 8.84
CA THR A 173 3.20 23.01 9.28
C THR A 173 3.97 23.88 8.29
N THR A 174 3.55 25.14 8.14
CA THR A 174 4.27 26.12 7.28
C THR A 174 5.75 26.23 7.66
N GLU A 175 6.09 26.12 8.95
CA GLU A 175 7.48 26.12 9.42
C GLU A 175 8.28 24.93 8.87
N SER A 176 7.69 23.73 8.83
CA SER A 176 8.35 22.53 8.29
C SER A 176 8.60 22.65 6.79
N LEU A 177 7.62 23.18 6.04
CA LEU A 177 7.73 23.46 4.61
C LEU A 177 8.80 24.53 4.33
N GLN A 178 8.84 25.59 5.15
CA GLN A 178 9.83 26.65 5.03
C GLN A 178 11.25 26.13 5.29
N LYS A 179 11.45 25.30 6.32
CA LYS A 179 12.74 24.67 6.61
C LYS A 179 13.24 23.83 5.44
N LEU A 180 12.35 23.10 4.77
CA LEU A 180 12.69 22.33 3.58
C LEU A 180 13.16 23.24 2.43
N LEU A 181 12.44 24.33 2.14
CA LEU A 181 12.86 25.30 1.11
C LEU A 181 14.22 25.93 1.45
N THR A 182 14.45 26.32 2.72
CA THR A 182 15.74 26.85 3.15
C THR A 182 16.88 25.85 2.94
N SER A 183 16.63 24.54 3.09
CA SER A 183 17.66 23.52 2.85
C SER A 183 18.12 23.45 1.39
N LEU A 184 17.28 23.87 0.45
CA LEU A 184 17.59 23.87 -0.99
C LEU A 184 18.39 25.10 -1.44
N GLN A 185 18.52 26.13 -0.60
CA GLN A 185 19.03 27.45 -1.00
C GLN A 185 20.42 27.44 -1.64
N LYS A 186 21.25 26.45 -1.32
CA LYS A 186 22.61 26.33 -1.90
C LYS A 186 22.64 25.62 -3.24
N ASP A 187 21.63 24.81 -3.53
CA ASP A 187 21.64 23.84 -4.62
C ASP A 187 20.61 24.14 -5.72
N ILE A 188 19.66 25.03 -5.45
CA ILE A 188 18.63 25.47 -6.41
C ILE A 188 18.83 26.93 -6.81
N GLU A 189 18.40 27.28 -8.02
CA GLU A 189 18.47 28.64 -8.54
C GLU A 189 17.59 29.60 -7.70
N ASN A 190 18.12 30.77 -7.34
CA ASN A 190 17.43 31.74 -6.48
C ASN A 190 16.02 32.11 -6.98
N GLY A 191 15.85 32.28 -8.30
CA GLY A 191 14.53 32.61 -8.89
C GLY A 191 13.50 31.52 -8.62
N VAL A 192 13.87 30.25 -8.80
CA VAL A 192 12.98 29.11 -8.49
C VAL A 192 12.68 29.05 -7.00
N LEU A 193 13.67 29.32 -6.15
CA LEU A 193 13.44 29.35 -4.71
C LEU A 193 12.46 30.47 -4.32
N ASP A 194 12.58 31.65 -4.90
CA ASP A 194 11.67 32.78 -4.68
C ASP A 194 10.25 32.41 -5.11
N ASP A 195 10.09 31.78 -6.27
CA ASP A 195 8.80 31.31 -6.78
C ASP A 195 8.18 30.25 -5.86
N LEU A 196 8.96 29.28 -5.37
CA LEU A 196 8.48 28.27 -4.41
C LEU A 196 8.06 28.89 -3.06
N ASN A 197 8.78 29.90 -2.58
CA ASN A 197 8.40 30.65 -1.39
C ASN A 197 7.12 31.46 -1.62
N GLN A 198 6.93 32.00 -2.83
CA GLN A 198 5.68 32.67 -3.21
C GLN A 198 4.52 31.68 -3.21
N MET A 199 4.70 30.46 -3.74
CA MET A 199 3.68 29.41 -3.68
C MET A 199 3.33 29.02 -2.24
N LEU A 200 4.31 28.89 -1.35
CA LEU A 200 4.08 28.63 0.07
C LEU A 200 3.31 29.78 0.76
N THR A 201 3.56 31.02 0.34
CA THR A 201 2.82 32.19 0.81
C THR A 201 1.35 32.14 0.37
N HIS A 202 1.09 31.83 -0.90
CA HIS A 202 -0.28 31.65 -1.41
C HIS A 202 -1.00 30.48 -0.71
N PHE A 203 -0.28 29.38 -0.45
CA PHE A 203 -0.77 28.23 0.30
C PHE A 203 -1.25 28.64 1.70
N THR A 204 -0.42 29.39 2.42
CA THR A 204 -0.70 29.80 3.80
C THR A 204 -1.81 30.85 3.87
N ALA A 205 -1.81 31.80 2.94
CA ALA A 205 -2.76 32.92 2.95
C ALA A 205 -4.16 32.53 2.45
N LYS A 206 -4.27 31.45 1.65
CA LYS A 206 -5.54 30.93 1.09
C LYS A 206 -6.38 31.96 0.32
N VAL A 207 -5.72 32.91 -0.35
CA VAL A 207 -6.41 34.07 -0.98
C VAL A 207 -6.90 33.78 -2.40
N ILE A 208 -6.26 32.84 -3.10
CA ILE A 208 -6.58 32.51 -4.50
C ILE A 208 -7.39 31.21 -4.60
N SER A 209 -8.06 31.01 -5.73
CA SER A 209 -8.82 29.77 -5.97
C SER A 209 -7.89 28.58 -6.27
N PRO A 210 -8.32 27.32 -6.08
CA PRO A 210 -7.52 26.15 -6.45
C PRO A 210 -7.07 26.15 -7.91
N GLY A 211 -7.96 26.54 -8.85
CA GLY A 211 -7.61 26.64 -10.27
C GLY A 211 -6.59 27.75 -10.56
N GLU A 212 -6.67 28.88 -9.85
CA GLU A 212 -5.67 29.94 -9.97
C GLU A 212 -4.33 29.51 -9.37
N PHE A 213 -4.32 28.83 -8.22
CA PHE A 213 -3.12 28.25 -7.62
C PHE A 213 -2.43 27.27 -8.56
N GLN A 214 -3.21 26.38 -9.19
CA GLN A 214 -2.70 25.47 -10.20
C GLN A 214 -2.04 26.23 -11.36
N HIS A 215 -2.73 27.23 -11.91
CA HIS A 215 -2.23 28.04 -13.01
C HIS A 215 -0.93 28.77 -12.69
N VAL A 216 -0.84 29.46 -11.54
CA VAL A 216 0.38 30.20 -11.17
C VAL A 216 1.54 29.27 -10.81
N SER A 217 1.25 28.07 -10.31
CA SER A 217 2.28 27.05 -9.99
C SER A 217 2.81 26.32 -11.23
N GLU A 218 2.07 26.34 -12.35
CA GLU A 218 2.37 25.52 -13.54
C GLU A 218 3.73 25.90 -14.16
N TYR A 219 4.01 27.20 -14.31
CA TYR A 219 5.28 27.65 -14.89
C TYR A 219 6.50 27.15 -14.09
N VAL A 220 6.44 27.22 -12.76
CA VAL A 220 7.52 26.77 -11.87
C VAL A 220 7.68 25.25 -11.97
N LEU A 221 6.56 24.52 -12.03
CA LEU A 221 6.54 23.08 -12.20
C LEU A 221 7.12 22.65 -13.55
N GLU A 222 6.77 23.31 -14.65
CA GLU A 222 7.31 23.08 -15.99
C GLU A 222 8.82 23.31 -16.03
N TYR A 223 9.31 24.39 -15.42
CA TYR A 223 10.75 24.64 -15.33
C TYR A 223 11.49 23.55 -14.55
N ILE A 224 10.96 23.14 -13.39
CA ILE A 224 11.52 22.03 -12.61
C ILE A 224 11.48 20.73 -13.43
N TRP A 225 10.39 20.49 -14.16
CA TRP A 225 10.24 19.33 -15.04
C TRP A 225 11.33 19.26 -16.11
N GLU A 226 11.62 20.37 -16.78
CA GLU A 226 12.70 20.44 -17.77
C GLU A 226 14.07 20.08 -17.16
N LYS A 227 14.32 20.51 -15.91
CA LYS A 227 15.57 20.17 -15.19
C LYS A 227 15.65 18.68 -14.85
N LEU A 228 14.53 18.05 -14.51
CA LEU A 228 14.48 16.59 -14.30
C LEU A 228 14.78 15.81 -15.58
N HIS A 229 14.47 16.37 -16.75
CA HIS A 229 14.66 15.72 -18.06
C HIS A 229 15.90 16.23 -18.81
N SER A 230 16.75 17.02 -18.14
CA SER A 230 18.00 17.53 -18.71
C SER A 230 19.12 16.50 -18.56
N GLY A 231 19.14 15.49 -19.45
CA GLY A 231 20.18 14.46 -19.51
C GLY A 231 19.78 13.13 -18.87
N HIS A 232 20.76 12.30 -18.50
CA HIS A 232 20.49 10.99 -17.89
C HIS A 232 19.92 11.14 -16.47
N TRP A 233 18.82 10.43 -16.18
CA TRP A 233 18.12 10.47 -14.88
C TRP A 233 19.04 10.27 -13.68
N LYS A 234 20.01 9.35 -13.77
CA LYS A 234 21.00 9.07 -12.69
C LYS A 234 21.87 10.27 -12.30
N ASN A 235 21.97 11.27 -13.18
CA ASN A 235 22.79 12.47 -12.96
C ASN A 235 21.95 13.67 -12.48
N VAL A 236 20.61 13.53 -12.39
CA VAL A 236 19.72 14.59 -11.96
C VAL A 236 19.96 14.87 -10.47
N HIS A 237 20.34 16.11 -10.15
CA HIS A 237 20.62 16.50 -8.77
C HIS A 237 19.36 16.38 -7.90
N HIS A 238 19.52 15.92 -6.65
CA HIS A 238 18.39 15.66 -5.75
C HIS A 238 17.55 16.91 -5.46
N CYS A 239 18.14 18.11 -5.50
CA CYS A 239 17.42 19.38 -5.26
C CYS A 239 16.21 19.55 -6.20
N TRP A 240 16.33 19.18 -7.47
CA TRP A 240 15.24 19.28 -8.45
C TRP A 240 14.14 18.28 -8.16
N ARG A 241 14.49 17.07 -7.71
CA ARG A 241 13.52 16.05 -7.29
C ARG A 241 12.79 16.42 -5.99
N ILE A 242 13.50 17.06 -5.05
CA ILE A 242 12.91 17.61 -3.82
C ILE A 242 11.96 18.76 -4.16
N ALA A 243 12.37 19.69 -5.01
CA ALA A 243 11.54 20.82 -5.46
C ALA A 243 10.28 20.34 -6.20
N TYR A 244 10.42 19.33 -7.06
CA TYR A 244 9.31 18.69 -7.75
C TYR A 244 8.31 18.05 -6.77
N ALA A 245 8.80 17.26 -5.81
CA ALA A 245 7.96 16.68 -4.76
C ALA A 245 7.23 17.77 -3.95
N PHE A 246 7.94 18.83 -3.57
CA PHE A 246 7.40 19.94 -2.80
C PHE A 246 6.22 20.61 -3.52
N ILE A 247 6.40 21.04 -4.77
CA ILE A 247 5.35 21.79 -5.49
C ILE A 247 4.13 20.90 -5.79
N ARG A 248 4.35 19.62 -6.11
CA ARG A 248 3.30 18.62 -6.32
C ARG A 248 2.48 18.39 -5.04
N ILE A 249 3.15 18.13 -3.92
CA ILE A 249 2.48 17.99 -2.62
C ILE A 249 1.70 19.27 -2.28
N LEU A 250 2.28 20.45 -2.49
CA LEU A 250 1.64 21.72 -2.18
C LEU A 250 0.36 21.93 -3.01
N ARG A 251 0.37 21.60 -4.31
CA ARG A 251 -0.80 21.62 -5.19
C ARG A 251 -1.91 20.69 -4.69
N GLY A 252 -1.56 19.43 -4.40
CA GLY A 252 -2.53 18.45 -3.90
C GLY A 252 -3.15 18.86 -2.57
N LEU A 253 -2.33 19.35 -1.63
CA LEU A 253 -2.81 19.87 -0.35
C LEU A 253 -3.69 21.11 -0.51
N TYR A 254 -3.36 22.02 -1.43
CA TYR A 254 -4.15 23.22 -1.66
C TYR A 254 -5.58 22.90 -2.08
N VAL A 255 -5.74 21.94 -3.01
CA VAL A 255 -7.06 21.44 -3.43
C VAL A 255 -7.83 20.89 -2.23
N LEU A 256 -7.22 20.01 -1.43
CA LEU A 256 -7.88 19.37 -0.28
C LEU A 256 -8.27 20.35 0.83
N VAL A 257 -7.43 21.35 1.10
CA VAL A 257 -7.64 22.30 2.18
C VAL A 257 -8.68 23.36 1.83
N HIS A 258 -8.72 23.80 0.57
CA HIS A 258 -9.70 24.81 0.10
C HIS A 258 -11.07 24.22 -0.21
N GLU A 259 -11.12 22.97 -0.66
CA GLU A 259 -12.36 22.28 -1.00
C GLU A 259 -12.81 21.32 0.11
N SER A 260 -12.40 21.58 1.36
CA SER A 260 -12.74 20.74 2.52
C SER A 260 -14.24 20.49 2.70
N ASP A 261 -15.08 21.49 2.40
CA ASP A 261 -16.55 21.36 2.42
C ASP A 261 -17.11 20.57 1.21
N ALA A 262 -16.34 20.41 0.13
CA ALA A 262 -16.71 19.71 -1.10
C ALA A 262 -16.05 18.33 -1.23
N LEU A 263 -15.38 17.82 -0.18
CA LEU A 263 -14.81 16.47 -0.11
C LEU A 263 -15.86 15.34 -0.21
N SER A 264 -17.15 15.68 -0.19
CA SER A 264 -18.23 14.77 -0.59
C SER A 264 -18.24 14.47 -2.10
N SER A 265 -17.45 15.19 -2.91
CA SER A 265 -17.23 14.94 -4.33
C SER A 265 -15.91 14.20 -4.54
N HIS A 266 -15.87 13.24 -5.48
CA HIS A 266 -14.65 12.52 -5.83
C HIS A 266 -13.62 13.36 -6.59
N ILE A 267 -14.04 14.46 -7.22
CA ILE A 267 -13.19 15.21 -8.15
C ILE A 267 -11.95 15.80 -7.45
N PRO A 268 -12.08 16.51 -6.32
CA PRO A 268 -10.94 17.17 -5.67
C PRO A 268 -9.95 16.14 -5.10
N LEU A 269 -10.48 15.05 -4.53
CA LEU A 269 -9.69 13.92 -4.04
C LEU A 269 -8.86 13.27 -5.16
N LYS A 270 -9.45 13.03 -6.33
CA LYS A 270 -8.73 12.45 -7.48
C LYS A 270 -7.66 13.40 -8.01
N LEU A 271 -7.93 14.70 -8.10
CA LEU A 271 -6.93 15.69 -8.50
C LEU A 271 -5.74 15.73 -7.53
N ALA A 272 -6.01 15.74 -6.22
CA ALA A 272 -4.95 15.71 -5.21
C ALA A 272 -4.14 14.41 -5.23
N LEU A 273 -4.82 13.25 -5.39
CA LEU A 273 -4.15 11.95 -5.47
C LEU A 273 -3.17 11.87 -6.63
N VAL A 274 -3.54 12.41 -7.81
CA VAL A 274 -2.64 12.48 -8.95
C VAL A 274 -1.39 13.28 -8.61
N GLU A 275 -1.52 14.46 -7.99
CA GLU A 275 -0.37 15.28 -7.60
C GLU A 275 0.56 14.52 -6.63
N PHE A 276 0.00 13.77 -5.66
CA PHE A 276 0.79 12.96 -4.74
C PHE A 276 1.50 11.77 -5.43
N ASP A 277 0.83 11.07 -6.35
CA ASP A 277 1.46 9.98 -7.10
C ASP A 277 2.59 10.49 -8.01
N TYR A 278 2.41 11.64 -8.68
CA TYR A 278 3.51 12.26 -9.44
C TYR A 278 4.70 12.64 -8.54
N SER A 279 4.42 13.14 -7.32
CA SER A 279 5.48 13.37 -6.32
C SER A 279 6.24 12.09 -5.96
N LEU A 280 5.57 10.93 -5.91
CA LEU A 280 6.19 9.64 -5.59
C LEU A 280 7.01 9.09 -6.76
N LEU A 281 6.46 9.18 -7.97
CA LEU A 281 7.07 8.60 -9.17
C LEU A 281 8.34 9.35 -9.61
N LEU A 282 8.34 10.68 -9.50
CA LEU A 282 9.38 11.52 -10.10
C LEU A 282 10.09 12.41 -9.08
N GLY A 283 9.52 12.57 -7.89
CA GLY A 283 10.11 13.35 -6.81
C GLY A 283 11.16 12.60 -5.99
N TYR A 284 11.58 13.24 -4.91
CA TYR A 284 12.40 12.66 -3.85
C TYR A 284 11.54 12.54 -2.58
N PRO A 285 11.71 11.50 -1.74
CA PRO A 285 10.99 11.42 -0.47
C PRO A 285 11.28 12.63 0.43
N ILE A 286 10.25 13.38 0.79
CA ILE A 286 10.35 14.54 1.70
C ILE A 286 9.44 14.37 2.90
N LEU A 287 9.79 15.05 4.00
CA LEU A 287 8.98 15.12 5.22
C LEU A 287 8.52 13.73 5.69
N ASP A 288 9.49 12.79 5.74
CA ASP A 288 9.25 11.40 6.13
C ASP A 288 8.22 10.70 5.22
N SER A 289 8.48 10.66 3.91
CA SER A 289 7.60 10.02 2.92
C SER A 289 6.14 10.53 2.95
N LEU A 290 5.97 11.85 3.13
CA LEU A 290 4.67 12.49 3.25
C LEU A 290 3.73 12.19 2.08
N ALA A 291 4.24 12.20 0.84
CA ALA A 291 3.43 11.90 -0.34
C ALA A 291 2.79 10.51 -0.28
N THR A 292 3.51 9.49 0.22
CA THR A 292 2.97 8.13 0.36
C THR A 292 1.77 8.14 1.30
N ARG A 293 1.94 8.74 2.49
CA ARG A 293 0.87 8.83 3.49
C ARG A 293 -0.33 9.63 3.00
N LEU A 294 -0.10 10.75 2.33
CA LEU A 294 -1.16 11.57 1.75
C LEU A 294 -1.90 10.81 0.63
N ALA A 295 -1.18 10.12 -0.26
CA ALA A 295 -1.80 9.33 -1.32
C ALA A 295 -2.64 8.19 -0.76
N SER A 296 -2.13 7.46 0.25
CA SER A 296 -2.86 6.42 0.97
C SER A 296 -4.15 6.94 1.61
N ALA A 297 -4.06 8.01 2.41
CA ALA A 297 -5.22 8.60 3.08
C ALA A 297 -6.23 9.19 2.08
N THR A 298 -5.75 9.81 0.99
CA THR A 298 -6.62 10.36 -0.06
C THR A 298 -7.34 9.24 -0.82
N HIS A 299 -6.66 8.13 -1.09
CA HIS A 299 -7.26 6.97 -1.75
C HIS A 299 -8.34 6.31 -0.89
N GLU A 300 -8.08 6.14 0.41
CA GLU A 300 -9.06 5.60 1.38
C GLU A 300 -10.37 6.42 1.35
N LEU A 301 -10.27 7.75 1.35
CA LEU A 301 -11.43 8.65 1.25
C LEU A 301 -12.18 8.53 -0.09
N ILE A 302 -11.48 8.30 -1.21
CA ILE A 302 -12.15 8.09 -2.50
C ILE A 302 -13.02 6.84 -2.47
N GLU A 303 -12.54 5.76 -1.84
CA GLU A 303 -13.31 4.51 -1.73
C GLU A 303 -14.50 4.65 -0.77
N ASP A 304 -14.34 5.38 0.34
CA ASP A 304 -15.43 5.65 1.28
C ASP A 304 -16.59 6.37 0.59
N VAL A 305 -16.31 7.42 -0.21
CA VAL A 305 -17.34 8.14 -0.98
C VAL A 305 -17.96 7.24 -2.07
N HIS A 306 -17.21 6.29 -2.64
CA HIS A 306 -17.70 5.40 -3.72
C HIS A 306 -18.59 4.29 -3.16
N SER A 307 -18.38 3.91 -1.89
CA SER A 307 -19.21 2.92 -1.20
C SER A 307 -20.65 3.39 -0.97
N GLU A 308 -20.90 4.70 -0.95
CA GLU A 308 -22.24 5.30 -0.85
C GLU A 308 -22.99 5.38 -2.21
N GLY A 309 -22.28 5.22 -3.34
CA GLY A 309 -22.82 5.42 -4.69
C GLY A 309 -22.61 4.21 -5.61
N LEU A 310 -23.64 3.36 -5.72
CA LEU A 310 -23.81 2.31 -6.75
C LEU A 310 -22.70 1.24 -6.83
N LYS A 311 -23.06 0.00 -6.47
CA LYS A 311 -22.33 -1.23 -6.86
C LYS A 311 -22.42 -1.42 -8.39
N ALA A 312 -21.56 -0.75 -9.15
CA ALA A 312 -21.39 -1.06 -10.56
C ALA A 312 -20.89 -2.51 -10.68
N LYS A 313 -21.69 -3.38 -11.33
CA LYS A 313 -21.27 -4.74 -11.68
C LYS A 313 -20.15 -4.65 -12.72
N ARG A 314 -18.89 -4.67 -12.29
CA ARG A 314 -17.75 -4.85 -13.19
C ARG A 314 -17.73 -6.29 -13.72
N PRO A 315 -17.24 -6.54 -14.95
CA PRO A 315 -17.10 -7.90 -15.47
C PRO A 315 -16.18 -8.72 -14.56
N LYS A 316 -16.48 -10.00 -14.35
CA LYS A 316 -15.54 -10.93 -13.71
C LYS A 316 -14.39 -11.18 -14.69
N LEU A 317 -13.32 -10.41 -14.60
CA LEU A 317 -12.07 -10.65 -15.33
C LEU A 317 -11.29 -11.84 -14.77
N ASP A 318 -11.62 -12.25 -13.55
CA ASP A 318 -11.05 -13.43 -12.90
C ASP A 318 -11.72 -14.71 -13.46
N ASP A 319 -11.37 -15.08 -14.70
CA ASP A 319 -11.92 -16.24 -15.41
C ASP A 319 -11.31 -17.57 -14.88
N PRO A 320 -12.01 -18.72 -14.93
CA PRO A 320 -11.52 -20.02 -14.46
C PRO A 320 -10.31 -20.60 -15.21
N MET A 321 -9.75 -19.89 -16.20
CA MET A 321 -8.52 -20.31 -16.91
C MET A 321 -7.29 -20.41 -15.99
N ASP A 322 -7.36 -19.86 -14.77
CA ASP A 322 -6.30 -19.84 -13.75
C ASP A 322 -5.77 -21.21 -13.27
N ILE A 323 -6.20 -22.34 -13.84
CA ILE A 323 -5.96 -23.67 -13.24
C ILE A 323 -5.67 -24.79 -14.26
N SER A 324 -5.81 -24.57 -15.58
CA SER A 324 -5.43 -25.65 -16.51
C SER A 324 -3.90 -25.74 -16.61
N PRO A 325 -3.26 -26.85 -16.19
CA PRO A 325 -1.81 -26.98 -16.30
C PRO A 325 -1.46 -26.96 -17.78
N VAL A 326 -0.75 -25.93 -18.22
CA VAL A 326 -0.15 -25.93 -19.56
C VAL A 326 1.03 -26.87 -19.50
N GLY A 327 0.89 -28.05 -20.13
CA GLY A 327 1.98 -29.01 -20.26
C GLY A 327 3.15 -28.44 -21.06
N LEU A 328 4.37 -28.87 -20.74
CA LEU A 328 5.57 -28.39 -21.43
C LEU A 328 5.62 -28.84 -22.90
N ASP A 329 4.87 -29.88 -23.25
CA ASP A 329 4.61 -30.38 -24.59
C ASP A 329 3.91 -29.36 -25.52
N ALA A 330 3.34 -28.29 -24.97
CA ALA A 330 2.79 -27.19 -25.74
C ALA A 330 3.85 -26.25 -26.35
N PHE A 331 5.11 -26.34 -25.90
CA PHE A 331 6.18 -25.43 -26.33
C PHE A 331 7.20 -26.18 -27.20
N ASP A 332 7.24 -25.87 -28.49
CA ASP A 332 8.24 -26.43 -29.40
C ASP A 332 9.58 -25.71 -29.25
N LEU A 333 10.56 -26.42 -28.71
CA LEU A 333 11.94 -25.93 -28.57
C LEU A 333 12.89 -26.54 -29.61
N GLY A 334 12.37 -27.34 -30.54
CA GLY A 334 13.17 -28.09 -31.50
C GLY A 334 14.12 -29.08 -30.83
N SER A 335 15.32 -29.25 -31.40
CA SER A 335 16.36 -30.14 -30.87
C SER A 335 17.30 -29.47 -29.85
N ARG A 336 16.97 -28.27 -29.36
CA ARG A 336 17.84 -27.51 -28.45
C ARG A 336 18.00 -28.24 -27.11
N PRO A 337 19.20 -28.22 -26.49
CA PRO A 337 19.45 -28.93 -25.23
C PRO A 337 18.90 -28.16 -24.02
N ILE A 338 17.57 -28.05 -23.93
CA ILE A 338 16.85 -27.34 -22.86
C ILE A 338 16.17 -28.35 -21.94
N PHE A 339 16.42 -28.22 -20.63
CA PHE A 339 15.96 -29.17 -19.61
C PHE A 339 14.79 -28.60 -18.80
N SER A 340 13.88 -29.45 -18.33
CA SER A 340 12.79 -28.99 -17.46
C SER A 340 13.32 -28.55 -16.08
N LEU A 341 12.79 -27.42 -15.58
CA LEU A 341 13.09 -26.92 -14.24
C LEU A 341 12.66 -27.91 -13.16
N GLN A 342 13.55 -28.14 -12.19
CA GLN A 342 13.22 -28.94 -11.01
C GLN A 342 12.31 -28.15 -10.07
N ARG A 343 11.33 -28.84 -9.48
CA ARG A 343 10.47 -28.31 -8.40
C ARG A 343 10.91 -28.88 -7.07
N ILE A 344 11.03 -28.00 -6.08
CA ILE A 344 11.52 -28.34 -4.74
C ILE A 344 10.51 -27.81 -3.73
N ASP A 345 9.84 -28.72 -3.01
CA ASP A 345 8.86 -28.35 -1.99
C ASP A 345 9.56 -27.84 -0.74
N ARG A 346 9.26 -26.59 -0.37
CA ARG A 346 9.67 -25.92 0.89
C ARG A 346 11.07 -26.35 1.37
N PRO A 347 12.15 -26.12 0.59
CA PRO A 347 13.49 -26.47 1.03
C PRO A 347 13.81 -25.75 2.35
N SER A 348 14.54 -26.40 3.27
CA SER A 348 15.12 -25.68 4.40
C SER A 348 16.11 -24.62 3.90
N LEU A 349 16.43 -23.60 4.72
CA LEU A 349 17.44 -22.59 4.35
C LEU A 349 18.81 -23.23 4.04
N GLU A 350 19.19 -24.27 4.79
CA GLU A 350 20.40 -25.05 4.50
C GLU A 350 20.32 -25.77 3.15
N ARG A 351 19.18 -26.38 2.84
CA ARG A 351 18.98 -27.02 1.53
C ARG A 351 18.98 -26.00 0.40
N PHE A 352 18.38 -24.83 0.62
CA PHE A 352 18.38 -23.72 -0.33
C PHE A 352 19.80 -23.23 -0.60
N PHE A 353 20.62 -23.04 0.44
CA PHE A 353 22.04 -22.72 0.31
C PHE A 353 22.78 -23.75 -0.57
N GLN A 354 22.62 -25.05 -0.30
CA GLN A 354 23.23 -26.11 -1.11
C GLN A 354 22.79 -26.05 -2.58
N LEU A 355 21.55 -25.66 -2.85
CA LEU A 355 21.02 -25.50 -4.20
C LEU A 355 21.60 -24.27 -4.89
N MET A 356 21.75 -23.15 -4.17
CA MET A 356 22.41 -21.95 -4.67
C MET A 356 23.85 -22.22 -5.11
N VAL A 357 24.59 -23.05 -4.35
CA VAL A 357 25.97 -23.46 -4.70
C VAL A 357 26.03 -24.19 -6.05
N LEU A 358 24.95 -24.84 -6.49
CA LEU A 358 24.90 -25.49 -7.81
C LEU A 358 24.80 -24.49 -8.96
N GLY A 359 24.43 -23.23 -8.70
CA GLY A 359 24.31 -22.17 -9.70
C GLY A 359 23.25 -22.43 -10.78
N LYS A 360 22.23 -23.26 -10.50
CA LYS A 360 21.17 -23.63 -11.45
C LYS A 360 19.82 -23.07 -11.02
N PRO A 361 18.96 -22.66 -11.96
CA PRO A 361 17.61 -22.23 -11.64
C PRO A 361 16.72 -23.41 -11.23
N PHE A 362 15.76 -23.15 -10.33
CA PHE A 362 14.77 -24.12 -9.88
C PHE A 362 13.50 -23.42 -9.37
N ILE A 363 12.40 -24.17 -9.26
CA ILE A 363 11.13 -23.69 -8.73
C ILE A 363 10.96 -24.16 -7.29
N VAL A 364 10.63 -23.24 -6.39
CA VAL A 364 10.21 -23.51 -5.01
C VAL A 364 8.69 -23.56 -4.95
N THR A 365 8.15 -24.63 -4.38
CA THR A 365 6.70 -24.80 -4.16
C THR A 365 6.36 -24.78 -2.68
N GLY A 366 5.09 -24.51 -2.35
CA GLY A 366 4.55 -24.58 -0.98
C GLY A 366 4.99 -23.46 -0.03
N ALA A 367 5.83 -22.52 -0.46
CA ALA A 367 6.41 -21.48 0.39
C ALA A 367 5.68 -20.12 0.32
N MET A 368 4.61 -20.00 -0.48
CA MET A 368 3.80 -18.77 -0.59
C MET A 368 2.36 -18.92 -0.11
N GLU A 369 1.91 -20.14 0.23
CA GLU A 369 0.49 -20.45 0.47
C GLU A 369 -0.11 -19.65 1.64
N PHE A 370 0.72 -19.18 2.57
CA PHE A 370 0.30 -18.38 3.72
C PHE A 370 0.16 -16.88 3.42
N TRP A 371 0.57 -16.41 2.24
CA TRP A 371 0.49 -15.00 1.88
C TRP A 371 -0.98 -14.57 1.74
N PRO A 372 -1.43 -13.46 2.35
CA PRO A 372 -2.77 -12.93 2.15
C PRO A 372 -3.14 -12.76 0.67
N ALA A 373 -2.17 -12.43 -0.19
CA ALA A 373 -2.33 -12.32 -1.63
C ALA A 373 -2.71 -13.65 -2.32
N CYS A 374 -2.26 -14.78 -1.77
CA CYS A 374 -2.42 -16.14 -2.34
C CYS A 374 -3.62 -16.90 -1.74
N LEU A 375 -3.94 -16.64 -0.47
CA LEU A 375 -4.98 -17.35 0.28
C LEU A 375 -6.38 -17.16 -0.34
N SER A 376 -7.00 -18.28 -0.72
CA SER A 376 -8.36 -18.26 -1.30
C SER A 376 -9.43 -17.72 -0.35
N SER A 377 -9.24 -17.87 0.97
CA SER A 377 -10.12 -17.38 2.03
C SER A 377 -9.86 -15.94 2.46
N SER A 378 -8.81 -15.31 1.93
CA SER A 378 -8.41 -13.95 2.28
C SER A 378 -9.22 -12.91 1.51
N ASP A 379 -9.71 -11.89 2.20
CA ASP A 379 -10.30 -10.68 1.60
C ASP A 379 -9.25 -9.81 0.88
N ARG A 380 -7.97 -10.04 1.19
CA ARG A 380 -6.81 -9.37 0.59
C ARG A 380 -6.20 -10.14 -0.59
N ARG A 381 -6.84 -11.23 -1.02
CA ARG A 381 -6.38 -12.02 -2.17
C ARG A 381 -6.20 -11.13 -3.40
N TRP A 382 -5.09 -11.32 -4.11
CA TRP A 382 -4.80 -10.57 -5.31
C TRP A 382 -5.64 -11.08 -6.49
N SER A 383 -6.32 -10.15 -7.13
CA SER A 383 -7.07 -10.34 -8.36
C SER A 383 -7.16 -8.99 -9.07
N VAL A 384 -7.52 -9.00 -10.36
CA VAL A 384 -7.68 -7.74 -11.11
C VAL A 384 -8.74 -6.87 -10.43
N GLU A 385 -9.84 -7.49 -9.99
CA GLU A 385 -10.92 -6.80 -9.28
C GLU A 385 -10.46 -6.25 -7.93
N SER A 386 -9.66 -7.03 -7.17
CA SER A 386 -9.21 -6.58 -5.85
C SER A 386 -8.26 -5.38 -5.93
N TRP A 387 -7.38 -5.35 -6.95
CA TRP A 387 -6.49 -4.22 -7.19
C TRP A 387 -7.22 -2.99 -7.72
N GLN A 388 -8.19 -3.15 -8.62
CA GLN A 388 -9.03 -2.04 -9.04
C GLN A 388 -9.77 -1.37 -7.86
N ARG A 389 -10.15 -2.16 -6.84
CA ARG A 389 -10.81 -1.64 -5.63
C ARG A 389 -9.84 -0.98 -4.65
N ARG A 390 -8.69 -1.59 -4.40
CA ARG A 390 -7.74 -1.15 -3.36
C ARG A 390 -6.70 -0.14 -3.82
N ALA A 391 -6.52 -0.02 -5.13
CA ALA A 391 -5.47 0.80 -5.73
C ALA A 391 -5.88 1.40 -7.08
N GLY A 392 -7.13 1.24 -7.52
CA GLY A 392 -7.53 1.56 -8.90
C GLY A 392 -7.32 3.02 -9.31
N ASN A 393 -7.39 3.95 -8.36
CA ASN A 393 -7.19 5.39 -8.62
C ASN A 393 -5.71 5.82 -8.52
N ARG A 394 -4.79 4.90 -8.21
CA ARG A 394 -3.35 5.18 -8.10
C ARG A 394 -2.71 5.21 -9.48
N THR A 395 -1.88 6.23 -9.76
CA THR A 395 -1.17 6.41 -11.02
C THR A 395 0.11 5.58 -11.04
N VAL A 396 0.33 4.77 -12.07
CA VAL A 396 1.47 3.86 -12.20
C VAL A 396 2.11 3.97 -13.59
N PRO A 397 3.41 3.67 -13.73
CA PRO A 397 4.06 3.59 -15.03
C PRO A 397 3.70 2.28 -15.74
N ILE A 398 3.26 2.40 -16.98
CA ILE A 398 2.90 1.28 -17.85
C ILE A 398 3.78 1.33 -19.10
N GLU A 399 4.48 0.24 -19.37
CA GLU A 399 5.15 0.01 -20.65
C GLU A 399 4.12 -0.31 -21.73
N ILE A 400 4.24 0.36 -22.88
CA ILE A 400 3.36 0.19 -24.04
C ILE A 400 4.20 -0.33 -25.20
N GLY A 401 3.83 -1.48 -25.73
CA GLY A 401 4.54 -2.16 -26.82
C GLY A 401 4.64 -3.66 -26.60
N SER A 402 5.13 -4.39 -27.61
CA SER A 402 5.34 -5.84 -27.51
C SER A 402 6.55 -6.18 -26.64
N ARG A 403 7.67 -5.48 -26.83
CA ARG A 403 8.94 -5.68 -26.10
C ARG A 403 9.64 -4.33 -25.92
N TYR A 404 10.39 -4.17 -24.83
CA TYR A 404 11.21 -2.97 -24.61
C TYR A 404 12.37 -2.81 -25.59
N THR A 405 12.64 -3.83 -26.40
CA THR A 405 13.62 -3.82 -27.48
C THR A 405 13.06 -3.25 -28.79
N ASP A 406 11.75 -3.03 -28.89
CA ASP A 406 11.11 -2.62 -30.14
C ASP A 406 11.10 -1.09 -30.27
N GLU A 407 11.23 -0.58 -31.51
CA GLU A 407 11.27 0.87 -31.79
C GLU A 407 9.98 1.61 -31.36
N ASN A 408 8.86 0.90 -31.30
CA ASN A 408 7.54 1.45 -30.95
C ASN A 408 7.25 1.39 -29.45
N TRP A 409 8.22 0.98 -28.62
CA TRP A 409 8.07 0.91 -27.18
C TRP A 409 8.10 2.29 -26.53
N GLY A 410 7.25 2.49 -25.53
CA GLY A 410 7.25 3.70 -24.70
C GLY A 410 6.69 3.42 -23.31
N GLN A 411 6.69 4.45 -22.46
CA GLN A 411 6.07 4.41 -21.14
C GLN A 411 5.02 5.52 -21.03
N GLU A 412 3.87 5.19 -20.46
CA GLU A 412 2.79 6.14 -20.14
C GLU A 412 2.44 6.02 -18.65
N LEU A 413 2.15 7.15 -18.02
CA LEU A 413 1.58 7.18 -16.67
C LEU A 413 0.06 7.16 -16.78
N MET A 414 -0.58 6.19 -16.14
CA MET A 414 -2.04 6.10 -16.07
C MET A 414 -2.47 5.45 -14.77
N THR A 415 -3.74 5.58 -14.41
CA THR A 415 -4.27 4.91 -13.22
C THR A 415 -4.38 3.39 -13.43
N ILE A 416 -4.35 2.62 -12.34
CA ILE A 416 -4.59 1.17 -12.42
C ILE A 416 -5.95 0.85 -13.04
N ASN A 417 -6.98 1.65 -12.79
CA ASN A 417 -8.29 1.48 -13.43
C ASN A 417 -8.20 1.69 -14.95
N GLU A 418 -7.55 2.75 -15.42
CA GLU A 418 -7.34 2.99 -16.85
C GLU A 418 -6.50 1.87 -17.50
N PHE A 419 -5.46 1.41 -16.80
CA PHE A 419 -4.65 0.27 -17.26
C PHE A 419 -5.49 -0.98 -17.47
N VAL A 420 -6.31 -1.34 -16.47
CA VAL A 420 -7.19 -2.51 -16.54
C VAL A 420 -8.21 -2.36 -17.67
N ASP A 421 -8.86 -1.20 -17.75
CA ASP A 421 -9.88 -0.92 -18.76
C ASP A 421 -9.30 -0.97 -20.18
N ARG A 422 -8.09 -0.41 -20.41
CA ARG A 422 -7.45 -0.37 -21.73
C ARG A 422 -6.82 -1.71 -22.14
N TYR A 423 -6.15 -2.42 -21.24
CA TYR A 423 -5.26 -3.53 -21.61
C TYR A 423 -5.70 -4.91 -21.11
N MET A 424 -6.44 -4.98 -20.01
CA MET A 424 -6.81 -6.25 -19.37
C MET A 424 -8.18 -6.77 -19.78
N THR A 425 -9.14 -5.89 -20.10
CA THR A 425 -10.54 -6.26 -20.40
C THR A 425 -10.81 -6.77 -21.82
N ILE A 426 -9.86 -6.58 -22.75
CA ILE A 426 -10.07 -6.88 -24.16
C ILE A 426 -9.72 -8.37 -24.43
N PRO A 427 -10.69 -9.22 -24.85
CA PRO A 427 -10.45 -10.63 -25.13
C PRO A 427 -9.37 -10.83 -26.21
N ILE A 428 -8.60 -11.92 -26.09
CA ILE A 428 -7.53 -12.29 -27.03
C ILE A 428 -8.11 -12.55 -28.44
N GLU A 429 -9.32 -13.10 -28.53
CA GLU A 429 -9.94 -13.56 -29.79
C GLU A 429 -10.56 -12.45 -30.64
N SER A 430 -10.77 -11.25 -30.09
CA SER A 430 -11.57 -10.20 -30.77
C SER A 430 -10.81 -9.34 -31.78
N ASN A 431 -9.49 -9.51 -31.98
CA ASN A 431 -8.73 -8.74 -32.98
C ASN A 431 -7.50 -9.50 -33.51
N GLU A 432 -7.66 -10.27 -34.59
CA GLU A 432 -6.56 -10.70 -35.48
C GLU A 432 -5.99 -9.53 -36.32
N GLY A 433 -5.84 -8.35 -35.73
CA GLY A 433 -5.24 -7.18 -36.38
C GLY A 433 -3.84 -6.95 -35.86
N GLU A 434 -2.85 -6.88 -36.77
CA GLU A 434 -1.39 -6.76 -36.57
C GLU A 434 -0.90 -5.55 -35.73
N ASN A 435 -1.74 -4.90 -34.92
CA ASN A 435 -1.42 -3.64 -34.21
C ASN A 435 -1.98 -3.54 -32.78
N ARG A 436 -2.23 -4.65 -32.06
CA ARG A 436 -2.60 -4.56 -30.63
C ARG A 436 -1.36 -4.23 -29.80
N GLN A 437 -1.31 -3.02 -29.26
CA GLN A 437 -0.32 -2.65 -28.24
C GLN A 437 -0.66 -3.32 -26.91
N LEU A 438 0.31 -4.00 -26.31
CA LEU A 438 0.20 -4.54 -24.97
C LEU A 438 0.64 -3.46 -23.97
N GLY A 439 -0.06 -3.42 -22.84
CA GLY A 439 0.34 -2.63 -21.67
C GLY A 439 0.91 -3.56 -20.61
N TYR A 440 2.03 -3.21 -20.00
CA TYR A 440 2.64 -3.98 -18.92
C TYR A 440 3.12 -3.07 -17.79
N LEU A 441 2.58 -3.25 -16.58
CA LEU A 441 3.20 -2.71 -15.38
C LEU A 441 4.40 -3.60 -15.08
N ALA A 442 5.58 -3.15 -15.49
CA ALA A 442 6.82 -3.90 -15.39
C ALA A 442 7.80 -3.19 -14.46
N GLN A 443 8.54 -3.96 -13.67
CA GLN A 443 9.69 -3.49 -12.89
C GLN A 443 9.42 -2.24 -12.02
N HIS A 444 8.27 -2.20 -11.35
CA HIS A 444 7.90 -1.08 -10.50
C HIS A 444 7.97 -1.44 -9.00
N GLN A 445 8.60 -0.59 -8.18
CA GLN A 445 8.67 -0.73 -6.72
C GLN A 445 7.33 -0.34 -6.07
N LEU A 446 6.27 -1.03 -6.48
CA LEU A 446 4.88 -0.65 -6.20
C LEU A 446 4.58 -0.55 -4.71
N PHE A 447 5.24 -1.34 -3.86
CA PHE A 447 5.00 -1.31 -2.40
C PHE A 447 5.55 -0.05 -1.71
N LEU A 448 6.54 0.63 -2.31
CA LEU A 448 6.96 1.94 -1.80
C LEU A 448 5.92 3.03 -2.12
N GLN A 449 5.20 2.85 -3.22
CA GLN A 449 4.12 3.76 -3.62
C GLN A 449 2.80 3.43 -2.93
N ILE A 450 2.45 2.15 -2.83
CA ILE A 450 1.18 1.61 -2.33
C ILE A 450 1.49 0.55 -1.24
N PRO A 451 1.87 0.98 -0.02
CA PRO A 451 2.27 0.07 1.05
C PRO A 451 1.19 -0.96 1.43
N GLU A 452 -0.08 -0.61 1.22
CA GLU A 452 -1.24 -1.45 1.54
C GLU A 452 -1.22 -2.76 0.74
N LEU A 453 -0.73 -2.73 -0.50
CA LEU A 453 -0.55 -3.94 -1.31
C LEU A 453 0.66 -4.76 -0.81
N GLY A 454 1.67 -4.08 -0.27
CA GLY A 454 2.86 -4.72 0.29
C GLY A 454 2.58 -5.58 1.52
N GLU A 455 1.59 -5.25 2.33
CA GLU A 455 1.22 -6.09 3.50
C GLU A 455 0.48 -7.39 3.12
N ASP A 456 0.24 -7.65 1.82
CA ASP A 456 -0.33 -8.91 1.34
C ASP A 456 0.73 -9.98 1.00
N VAL A 457 2.00 -9.58 0.93
CA VAL A 457 3.13 -10.42 0.54
C VAL A 457 4.23 -10.32 1.58
N PHE A 458 5.10 -11.33 1.64
CA PHE A 458 6.22 -11.35 2.57
C PHE A 458 7.53 -11.46 1.79
N THR A 459 8.59 -10.83 2.28
CA THR A 459 9.94 -11.12 1.81
C THR A 459 10.27 -12.58 2.12
N PRO A 460 10.60 -13.44 1.14
CA PRO A 460 10.93 -14.83 1.41
C PRO A 460 12.17 -14.96 2.30
N ASP A 461 12.13 -15.84 3.31
CA ASP A 461 13.27 -16.11 4.19
C ASP A 461 14.53 -16.56 3.42
N TYR A 462 14.33 -17.14 2.23
CA TYR A 462 15.40 -17.53 1.30
C TYR A 462 16.30 -16.35 0.88
N CYS A 463 15.78 -15.11 0.88
CA CYS A 463 16.58 -13.92 0.60
C CYS A 463 17.65 -13.65 1.67
N MET A 464 17.52 -14.24 2.86
CA MET A 464 18.54 -14.16 3.92
C MET A 464 19.72 -15.10 3.67
N VAL A 465 19.61 -16.00 2.69
CA VAL A 465 20.70 -16.89 2.27
C VAL A 465 21.61 -16.13 1.32
N THR A 466 22.60 -15.43 1.90
CA THR A 466 23.51 -14.56 1.13
C THR A 466 24.91 -15.14 0.97
N GLY A 467 25.34 -16.02 1.89
CA GLY A 467 26.73 -16.44 2.02
C GLY A 467 27.68 -15.38 2.58
N LYS A 468 27.15 -14.21 2.97
CA LYS A 468 27.91 -13.17 3.66
C LYS A 468 27.96 -13.47 5.17
N GLU A 469 28.91 -12.87 5.87
CA GLU A 469 29.02 -13.00 7.33
C GLU A 469 27.73 -12.51 8.02
N GLU A 470 27.36 -13.13 9.16
CA GLU A 470 26.08 -12.95 9.88
C GLU A 470 25.79 -11.50 10.33
N CYS A 471 26.74 -10.57 10.22
CA CYS A 471 26.62 -9.17 10.65
C CYS A 471 26.31 -8.18 9.51
N VAL A 472 26.12 -8.64 8.27
CA VAL A 472 25.81 -7.75 7.13
C VAL A 472 24.31 -7.60 6.96
N GLU A 473 23.83 -6.35 7.02
CA GLU A 473 22.43 -6.02 6.73
C GLU A 473 22.08 -6.42 5.29
N VAL A 474 21.04 -7.24 5.13
CA VAL A 474 20.59 -7.72 3.81
C VAL A 474 19.55 -6.76 3.27
N THR A 475 19.88 -6.08 2.17
CA THR A 475 18.92 -5.26 1.42
C THR A 475 18.23 -6.11 0.36
N VAL A 476 16.90 -6.14 0.43
CA VAL A 476 16.06 -6.83 -0.56
C VAL A 476 15.23 -5.80 -1.30
N ASP A 477 15.43 -5.70 -2.61
CA ASP A 477 14.59 -4.88 -3.48
C ASP A 477 13.45 -5.73 -4.01
N SER A 478 12.25 -5.17 -4.06
CA SER A 478 11.08 -5.84 -4.63
C SER A 478 10.46 -5.03 -5.74
N ASN A 479 10.10 -5.68 -6.84
CA ASN A 479 9.31 -5.07 -7.90
C ASN A 479 8.12 -5.94 -8.26
N VAL A 480 7.09 -5.27 -8.76
CA VAL A 480 5.82 -5.87 -9.12
C VAL A 480 5.68 -5.88 -10.63
N TRP A 481 5.11 -6.98 -11.12
CA TRP A 481 4.79 -7.22 -12.52
C TRP A 481 3.30 -7.50 -12.64
N PHE A 482 2.57 -6.70 -13.41
CA PHE A 482 1.14 -6.88 -13.64
C PHE A 482 0.77 -6.63 -15.11
N GLY A 483 0.20 -7.63 -15.77
CA GLY A 483 -0.19 -7.50 -17.17
C GLY A 483 -1.06 -8.62 -17.71
N PRO A 484 -1.59 -8.43 -18.93
CA PRO A 484 -2.43 -9.42 -19.60
C PRO A 484 -1.61 -10.63 -20.06
N ALA A 485 -2.31 -11.66 -20.56
CA ALA A 485 -1.66 -12.75 -21.28
C ALA A 485 -0.88 -12.21 -22.49
N GLY A 486 0.28 -12.78 -22.77
CA GLY A 486 1.12 -12.41 -23.91
C GLY A 486 2.16 -11.34 -23.63
N THR A 487 2.20 -10.71 -22.45
CA THR A 487 3.33 -9.82 -22.11
C THR A 487 4.64 -10.61 -22.06
N VAL A 488 5.70 -10.00 -22.60
CA VAL A 488 7.02 -10.62 -22.75
C VAL A 488 8.08 -9.74 -22.10
N SER A 489 8.93 -10.36 -21.30
CA SER A 489 10.25 -9.83 -20.95
C SER A 489 11.28 -10.59 -21.82
N PRO A 490 11.88 -9.92 -22.83
CA PRO A 490 12.97 -10.47 -23.65
C PRO A 490 14.07 -11.14 -22.84
N LEU A 491 14.88 -11.97 -23.49
CA LEU A 491 15.95 -12.70 -22.82
C LEU A 491 17.02 -11.72 -22.29
N HIS A 492 17.17 -11.61 -20.97
CA HIS A 492 18.08 -10.68 -20.30
C HIS A 492 18.63 -11.24 -18.98
N HIS A 493 19.58 -10.55 -18.34
CA HIS A 493 20.06 -10.90 -17.00
C HIS A 493 20.09 -9.70 -16.03
N ASP A 494 19.94 -9.99 -14.73
CA ASP A 494 19.87 -9.00 -13.63
C ASP A 494 21.24 -8.70 -12.98
N SER A 495 22.31 -8.75 -13.77
CA SER A 495 23.70 -8.62 -13.29
C SER A 495 24.06 -9.61 -12.16
N ASP A 496 24.53 -9.14 -11.01
CA ASP A 496 25.31 -9.91 -10.02
C ASP A 496 24.46 -10.34 -8.80
N ARG A 497 23.16 -10.07 -8.82
CA ARG A 497 22.24 -10.35 -7.71
C ARG A 497 21.49 -11.64 -7.92
N SER A 498 21.09 -12.28 -6.82
CA SER A 498 20.11 -13.37 -6.89
C SER A 498 18.70 -12.80 -7.01
N ASN A 499 17.81 -13.54 -7.68
CA ASN A 499 16.42 -13.15 -7.87
C ASN A 499 15.47 -14.30 -7.53
N LEU A 500 14.41 -14.00 -6.77
CA LEU A 500 13.25 -14.87 -6.59
C LEU A 500 12.04 -14.21 -7.23
N LEU A 501 11.57 -14.78 -8.34
CA LEU A 501 10.32 -14.37 -8.98
C LEU A 501 9.17 -15.17 -8.39
N ALA A 502 8.40 -14.56 -7.50
CA ALA A 502 7.20 -15.10 -6.88
C ALA A 502 5.96 -14.85 -7.73
N GLN A 503 5.30 -15.93 -8.18
CA GLN A 503 4.09 -15.84 -8.99
C GLN A 503 2.86 -15.86 -8.09
N VAL A 504 2.14 -14.74 -8.00
CA VAL A 504 0.95 -14.64 -7.14
C VAL A 504 -0.31 -15.05 -7.90
N ARG A 505 -0.49 -14.59 -9.13
CA ARG A 505 -1.66 -14.88 -9.98
C ARG A 505 -1.25 -15.21 -11.41
N GLY A 506 -1.98 -16.11 -12.05
CA GLY A 506 -1.70 -16.55 -13.42
C GLY A 506 -0.43 -17.38 -13.58
N CYS A 507 -0.11 -17.69 -14.83
CA CYS A 507 1.03 -18.53 -15.20
C CYS A 507 2.01 -17.79 -16.11
N LYS A 508 3.30 -18.06 -15.96
CA LYS A 508 4.36 -17.56 -16.84
C LYS A 508 5.19 -18.70 -17.40
N TYR A 509 5.44 -18.70 -18.70
CA TYR A 509 6.44 -19.57 -19.32
C TYR A 509 7.81 -18.91 -19.23
N VAL A 510 8.82 -19.69 -18.87
CA VAL A 510 10.19 -19.20 -18.68
C VAL A 510 11.20 -20.06 -19.42
N ILE A 511 12.23 -19.41 -19.98
CA ILE A 511 13.42 -20.07 -20.53
C ILE A 511 14.64 -19.40 -19.89
N LEU A 512 15.58 -20.19 -19.38
CA LEU A 512 16.76 -19.71 -18.66
C LEU A 512 18.04 -20.30 -19.21
N TYR A 513 19.11 -19.51 -19.25
CA TYR A 513 20.46 -19.94 -19.61
C TYR A 513 21.44 -19.43 -18.55
N THR A 514 22.27 -20.32 -18.02
CA THR A 514 23.25 -19.98 -16.99
C THR A 514 24.37 -19.09 -17.56
N ALA A 515 25.12 -18.42 -16.68
CA ALA A 515 26.09 -17.40 -17.09
C ALA A 515 27.18 -17.91 -18.05
N ASP A 516 27.53 -19.21 -18.00
CA ASP A 516 28.48 -19.86 -18.91
C ASP A 516 27.98 -19.92 -20.36
N GLN A 517 26.68 -19.71 -20.59
CA GLN A 517 26.06 -19.67 -21.92
C GLN A 517 26.00 -18.26 -22.52
N THR A 518 26.54 -17.24 -21.84
CA THR A 518 26.44 -15.82 -22.24
C THR A 518 26.88 -15.57 -23.70
N THR A 519 27.94 -16.22 -24.16
CA THR A 519 28.40 -16.06 -25.55
C THR A 519 27.39 -16.61 -26.57
N ALA A 520 26.70 -17.70 -26.24
CA ALA A 520 25.75 -18.36 -27.14
C ALA A 520 24.40 -17.65 -27.22
N VAL A 521 24.10 -16.71 -26.31
CA VAL A 521 22.86 -15.93 -26.30
C VAL A 521 23.01 -14.53 -26.90
N TYR A 522 24.14 -14.22 -27.54
CA TYR A 522 24.37 -13.00 -28.32
C TYR A 522 23.87 -11.71 -27.65
N PRO A 523 24.51 -11.26 -26.56
CA PRO A 523 24.21 -9.97 -25.93
C PRO A 523 24.28 -8.82 -26.94
N HIS A 524 23.50 -7.75 -26.74
CA HIS A 524 23.71 -6.52 -27.50
C HIS A 524 25.09 -5.91 -27.16
N THR A 525 25.71 -5.26 -28.14
CA THR A 525 27.00 -4.59 -27.96
C THR A 525 26.87 -3.16 -27.42
N ASP A 526 25.67 -2.57 -27.50
CA ASP A 526 25.39 -1.23 -27.01
C ASP A 526 25.37 -1.19 -25.48
N GLN A 527 26.03 -0.20 -24.87
CA GLN A 527 26.18 -0.10 -23.41
C GLN A 527 24.85 -0.09 -22.63
N MET A 528 23.75 0.38 -23.24
CA MET A 528 22.45 0.43 -22.56
C MET A 528 21.68 -0.89 -22.60
N LEU A 529 21.97 -1.79 -23.55
CA LEU A 529 21.26 -3.04 -23.75
C LEU A 529 22.16 -4.26 -23.59
N CYS A 530 23.39 -4.09 -23.11
CA CYS A 530 24.39 -5.17 -23.03
C CYS A 530 23.98 -6.34 -22.13
N ASN A 531 22.98 -6.15 -21.27
CA ASN A 531 22.37 -7.19 -20.46
C ASN A 531 21.18 -7.90 -21.12
N THR A 532 20.83 -7.53 -22.36
CA THR A 532 19.73 -8.09 -23.15
C THR A 532 20.29 -8.83 -24.37
N SER A 533 19.67 -9.94 -24.72
CA SER A 533 20.02 -10.78 -25.87
C SER A 533 19.39 -10.22 -27.15
N GLN A 534 20.11 -10.34 -28.26
CA GLN A 534 19.56 -10.05 -29.58
C GLN A 534 18.61 -11.16 -30.09
N VAL A 535 18.56 -12.31 -29.40
CA VAL A 535 17.84 -13.51 -29.84
C VAL A 535 16.44 -13.55 -29.25
N ASP A 536 15.45 -13.82 -30.10
CA ASP A 536 14.13 -14.24 -29.64
C ASP A 536 14.21 -15.69 -29.13
N ALA A 537 14.05 -15.89 -27.83
CA ALA A 537 14.25 -17.20 -27.21
C ALA A 537 13.22 -18.26 -27.66
N GLU A 538 12.01 -17.84 -28.04
CA GLU A 538 10.97 -18.76 -28.53
C GLU A 538 11.08 -19.00 -30.04
N HIS A 539 11.44 -17.96 -30.79
CA HIS A 539 11.53 -18.01 -32.26
C HIS A 539 12.91 -17.56 -32.76
N PRO A 540 14.00 -18.28 -32.43
CA PRO A 540 15.35 -17.82 -32.72
C PRO A 540 15.66 -17.87 -34.22
N ASP A 541 16.27 -16.80 -34.74
CA ASP A 541 16.88 -16.79 -36.08
C ASP A 541 18.25 -17.47 -36.03
N LEU A 542 18.26 -18.79 -36.22
CA LEU A 542 19.47 -19.61 -36.16
C LEU A 542 20.42 -19.39 -37.35
N LEU A 543 20.00 -18.70 -38.42
CA LEU A 543 20.92 -18.30 -39.48
C LEU A 543 21.79 -17.13 -39.02
N ARG A 544 21.20 -16.20 -38.26
CA ARG A 544 21.90 -15.06 -37.67
C ARG A 544 22.63 -15.41 -36.37
N PHE A 545 22.08 -16.33 -35.59
CA PHE A 545 22.54 -16.69 -34.24
C PHE A 545 22.77 -18.21 -34.10
N PRO A 546 23.72 -18.78 -34.87
CA PRO A 546 23.89 -20.24 -34.97
C PRO A 546 24.23 -20.91 -33.63
N ASP A 547 25.05 -20.27 -32.78
CA ASP A 547 25.51 -20.86 -31.51
C ASP A 547 24.36 -21.02 -30.50
N PHE A 548 23.25 -20.29 -30.69
CA PHE A 548 22.07 -20.38 -29.82
C PHE A 548 21.37 -21.74 -29.92
N ASN A 549 21.54 -22.46 -31.04
CA ASN A 549 20.97 -23.80 -31.20
C ASN A 549 21.55 -24.81 -30.19
N ASP A 550 22.81 -24.63 -29.83
CA ASP A 550 23.54 -25.55 -28.97
C ASP A 550 23.61 -25.05 -27.51
N ALA A 551 23.02 -23.88 -27.24
CA ALA A 551 22.95 -23.30 -25.90
C ALA A 551 22.14 -24.19 -24.95
N LYS A 552 22.75 -24.56 -23.82
CA LYS A 552 22.12 -25.40 -22.80
C LYS A 552 21.29 -24.56 -21.86
N GLY A 553 20.01 -24.87 -21.77
CA GLY A 553 19.06 -24.05 -21.01
C GLY A 553 18.17 -24.85 -20.08
N PHE A 554 17.30 -24.13 -19.38
CA PHE A 554 16.21 -24.66 -18.59
C PHE A 554 14.90 -24.02 -19.03
N HIS A 555 13.78 -24.73 -18.91
CA HIS A 555 12.47 -24.13 -19.14
C HIS A 555 11.42 -24.68 -18.18
N GLY A 556 10.33 -23.92 -18.01
CA GLY A 556 9.21 -24.36 -17.20
C GLY A 556 8.03 -23.40 -17.31
N VAL A 557 6.89 -23.86 -16.80
CA VAL A 557 5.75 -22.98 -16.50
C VAL A 557 5.77 -22.71 -15.00
N LEU A 558 5.89 -21.44 -14.61
CA LEU A 558 5.76 -20.97 -13.25
C LEU A 558 4.28 -20.69 -12.96
N GLY A 559 3.69 -21.49 -12.06
CA GLY A 559 2.28 -21.40 -11.69
C GLY A 559 2.02 -20.50 -10.47
N PRO A 560 0.73 -20.25 -10.14
CA PRO A 560 0.37 -19.49 -8.95
C PRO A 560 0.94 -20.12 -7.67
N CYS A 561 1.39 -19.28 -6.74
CA CYS A 561 2.00 -19.65 -5.45
C CYS A 561 3.33 -20.42 -5.57
N GLU A 562 4.00 -20.35 -6.73
CA GLU A 562 5.36 -20.86 -6.92
C GLU A 562 6.38 -19.70 -7.00
N MET A 563 7.63 -19.95 -6.58
CA MET A 563 8.74 -19.02 -6.75
C MET A 563 9.80 -19.62 -7.68
N LEU A 564 10.28 -18.85 -8.67
CA LEU A 564 11.43 -19.22 -9.48
C LEU A 564 12.69 -18.59 -8.91
N TYR A 565 13.67 -19.42 -8.53
CA TYR A 565 15.01 -18.97 -8.23
C TYR A 565 15.80 -18.77 -9.52
N ILE A 566 16.32 -17.56 -9.70
CA ILE A 566 17.18 -17.17 -10.82
C ILE A 566 18.55 -16.78 -10.22
N PRO A 567 19.61 -17.57 -10.49
CA PRO A 567 20.93 -17.29 -9.95
C PRO A 567 21.57 -16.04 -10.58
N PRO A 568 22.62 -15.47 -9.95
CA PRO A 568 23.35 -14.33 -10.50
C PRO A 568 23.80 -14.58 -11.95
N ARG A 569 23.68 -13.54 -12.78
CA ARG A 569 24.04 -13.52 -14.22
C ARG A 569 23.30 -14.57 -15.08
N CYS A 570 22.23 -15.17 -14.57
CA CYS A 570 21.40 -16.06 -15.35
C CYS A 570 20.52 -15.27 -16.32
N TRP A 571 20.64 -15.62 -17.60
CA TRP A 571 19.78 -15.12 -18.65
C TRP A 571 18.40 -15.74 -18.50
N HIS A 572 17.34 -14.95 -18.59
CA HIS A 572 15.98 -15.41 -18.45
C HIS A 572 15.03 -14.67 -19.40
N TYR A 573 14.20 -15.44 -20.08
CA TYR A 573 13.09 -15.01 -20.91
C TYR A 573 11.81 -15.39 -20.19
N ILE A 574 10.81 -14.50 -20.22
CA ILE A 574 9.55 -14.69 -19.50
C ILE A 574 8.38 -14.24 -20.37
N ARG A 575 7.36 -15.09 -20.53
CA ARG A 575 6.09 -14.75 -21.19
C ARG A 575 4.89 -15.11 -20.33
N ALA A 576 3.96 -14.17 -20.16
CA ALA A 576 2.70 -14.42 -19.47
C ALA A 576 1.78 -15.32 -20.32
N LEU A 577 1.32 -16.43 -19.76
CA LEU A 577 0.36 -17.35 -20.40
C LEU A 577 -1.09 -16.98 -20.10
N SER A 578 -1.32 -16.22 -19.04
CA SER A 578 -2.60 -15.68 -18.61
C SER A 578 -2.41 -14.25 -18.11
N ALA A 579 -3.49 -13.55 -17.77
CA ALA A 579 -3.37 -12.37 -16.91
C ALA A 579 -2.55 -12.75 -15.66
N SER A 580 -1.51 -11.98 -15.35
CA SER A 580 -0.50 -12.38 -14.38
C SER A 580 -0.11 -11.26 -13.43
N MET A 581 0.12 -11.63 -12.17
CA MET A 581 0.67 -10.77 -11.12
C MET A 581 1.84 -11.50 -10.46
N SER A 582 3.03 -10.90 -10.49
CA SER A 582 4.24 -11.47 -9.90
C SER A 582 4.98 -10.42 -9.09
N VAL A 583 5.75 -10.87 -8.11
CA VAL A 583 6.67 -10.02 -7.33
C VAL A 583 8.04 -10.65 -7.45
N ASN A 584 9.06 -9.89 -7.83
CA ASN A 584 10.43 -10.38 -7.78
C ASN A 584 11.18 -9.77 -6.59
N PHE A 585 12.10 -10.52 -6.01
CA PHE A 585 12.94 -10.12 -4.89
C PHE A 585 14.40 -10.25 -5.28
N TRP A 586 15.12 -9.13 -5.33
CA TRP A 586 16.55 -9.09 -5.59
C TRP A 586 17.33 -8.89 -4.31
N TRP A 587 18.38 -9.68 -4.10
CA TRP A 587 19.28 -9.51 -2.96
C TRP A 587 20.73 -9.82 -3.35
N ASP A 588 21.66 -9.23 -2.59
CA ASP A 588 23.09 -9.43 -2.82
C ASP A 588 23.57 -10.71 -2.16
N VAL A 589 24.47 -11.41 -2.86
CA VAL A 589 25.12 -12.63 -2.39
C VAL A 589 26.63 -12.43 -2.28
N SER A 590 27.35 -13.34 -1.62
CA SER A 590 28.81 -13.37 -1.61
C SER A 590 29.37 -13.69 -3.00
N ASP A 591 30.59 -13.24 -3.26
CA ASP A 591 31.26 -13.38 -4.58
C ASP A 591 31.38 -14.83 -5.05
N GLU A 592 31.37 -15.81 -4.14
CA GLU A 592 31.39 -17.25 -4.43
C GLU A 592 30.13 -17.73 -5.19
N PHE A 593 29.00 -17.04 -5.07
CA PHE A 593 27.76 -17.33 -5.81
C PHE A 593 27.69 -16.62 -7.16
N ILE A 594 28.61 -15.71 -7.46
CA ILE A 594 28.60 -14.91 -8.68
C ILE A 594 29.54 -15.58 -9.70
N PRO A 595 29.03 -16.25 -10.73
CA PRO A 595 29.86 -16.90 -11.73
C PRO A 595 30.66 -15.84 -12.53
N PRO A 596 31.93 -16.08 -12.89
CA PRO A 596 32.69 -15.13 -13.69
C PRO A 596 32.07 -14.95 -15.08
N TRP A 597 32.22 -13.77 -15.67
CA TRP A 597 31.86 -13.56 -17.08
C TRP A 597 32.73 -14.47 -17.97
N PRO A 598 32.20 -14.99 -19.11
CA PRO A 598 33.02 -15.69 -20.06
C PRO A 598 34.16 -14.78 -20.53
N VAL A 599 35.37 -15.32 -20.59
CA VAL A 599 36.53 -14.58 -21.10
C VAL A 599 36.25 -14.29 -22.58
N SER A 600 36.26 -13.02 -22.97
CA SER A 600 36.21 -12.62 -24.37
C SER A 600 37.44 -13.18 -25.09
N ASN A 601 37.24 -14.12 -26.00
CA ASN A 601 38.29 -14.60 -26.90
C ASN A 601 38.65 -13.56 -27.95
#